data_AF-A0A9X2VXS8-F1
#
_entry.id   AF-A0A9X2VXS8-F1
#
_cell.length_a   1.000
_cell.length_b   1.000
_cell.length_c   1.000
_cell.angle_alpha   90.00
_cell.angle_beta   90.00
_cell.angle_gamma   90.00
#
_symmetry.space_group_name_H-M   'P 1'
#
loop_
_entity.id
_entity.type
_entity.pdbx_description
1 polymer ?
#
loop_
_entity_poly.entity_id
_entity_poly.type
_entity_poly.pdbx_seq_one_letter_code
_entity_poly.pdbx_strand_id
1 'polypeptide(L)'
;MEGDIKACFDEISHVSLMDRVRARVGDKRVLALVKAFLKSGIFGEDRLLRATTAGTPQGSILSPLLSNVALSVLDEHIARSPGGPATSQAEKTKRLRHSLPNFKLVCYADDWCLVIKGTRSDAEAWREEISNVLSTMGLRLSTEKTLITHIDEGIDFLGWRIQRHRKKGTSRHYVYSYPAKKSLKAVMAKVKTVCREVEVNQPIDVLLRRLNPVVRGWCAYFRPGVSSVTFAYLSHYVFTTVWRWIRRKHRRST
;
A
#
# COMPACT_ATOMS: atom_id res chain seq x y z
N MET A 1 4.64 3.20 11.96
CA MET A 1 5.21 1.86 11.67
C MET A 1 4.54 1.36 10.41
N GLU A 2 5.32 1.18 9.36
CA GLU A 2 4.90 0.55 8.11
C GLU A 2 5.25 -0.94 8.22
N GLY A 3 4.33 -1.83 7.89
CA GLY A 3 4.59 -3.26 7.94
C GLY A 3 4.20 -3.96 6.65
N ASP A 4 5.01 -4.95 6.30
CA ASP A 4 4.81 -5.84 5.15
C ASP A 4 4.69 -7.26 5.68
N ILE A 5 3.77 -8.03 5.09
CA ILE A 5 3.50 -9.40 5.50
C ILE A 5 4.22 -10.33 4.55
N LYS A 6 5.11 -11.15 5.11
CA LYS A 6 5.88 -12.09 4.31
C LYS A 6 4.92 -13.12 3.72
N ALA A 7 4.94 -13.24 2.38
CA ALA A 7 4.23 -14.27 1.63
C ALA A 7 2.80 -14.49 2.16
N CYS A 8 2.03 -13.41 2.35
CA CYS A 8 0.71 -13.42 2.97
C CYS A 8 -0.17 -14.54 2.36
N PHE A 9 -0.14 -14.69 1.04
CA PHE A 9 -0.93 -15.71 0.36
C PHE A 9 -0.40 -17.12 0.47
N ASP A 10 0.86 -17.36 0.80
CA ASP A 10 1.42 -18.72 0.85
C ASP A 10 1.41 -19.27 2.29
N GLU A 11 1.40 -18.38 3.29
CA GLU A 11 1.55 -18.72 4.71
C GLU A 11 0.23 -18.70 5.52
N ILE A 12 -0.88 -18.16 5.00
CA ILE A 12 -2.16 -18.10 5.76
C ILE A 12 -2.65 -19.51 6.15
N SER A 13 -2.94 -19.66 7.44
CA SER A 13 -3.64 -20.83 7.99
C SER A 13 -5.07 -20.91 7.44
N HIS A 14 -5.34 -21.94 6.64
CA HIS A 14 -6.69 -22.21 6.11
C HIS A 14 -7.70 -22.43 7.22
N VAL A 15 -7.29 -23.03 8.33
CA VAL A 15 -8.18 -23.31 9.46
C VAL A 15 -8.61 -21.98 10.09
N SER A 16 -7.65 -21.15 10.50
CA SER A 16 -7.92 -19.85 11.13
C SER A 16 -8.74 -18.92 10.22
N LEU A 17 -8.43 -18.90 8.91
CA LEU A 17 -9.18 -18.13 7.92
C LEU A 17 -10.62 -18.64 7.78
N MET A 18 -10.80 -19.96 7.64
CA MET A 18 -12.13 -20.54 7.51
C MET A 18 -12.97 -20.37 8.78
N ASP A 19 -12.37 -20.38 9.97
CA ASP A 19 -13.09 -20.11 11.22
C ASP A 19 -13.63 -18.68 11.26
N ARG A 20 -12.84 -17.70 10.79
CA ARG A 20 -13.32 -16.31 10.62
C ARG A 20 -14.46 -16.21 9.61
N VAL A 21 -14.37 -16.89 8.47
CA VAL A 21 -15.44 -16.90 7.47
C VAL A 21 -16.71 -17.54 8.04
N ARG A 22 -16.59 -18.68 8.74
CA ARG A 22 -17.71 -19.37 9.40
C ARG A 22 -18.41 -18.52 10.46
N ALA A 23 -17.66 -17.67 11.16
CA ALA A 23 -18.24 -16.77 12.15
C ALA A 23 -19.24 -15.76 11.55
N ARG A 24 -19.19 -15.51 10.24
CA ARG A 24 -20.09 -14.59 9.53
C ARG A 24 -20.99 -15.26 8.50
N VAL A 25 -20.56 -16.36 7.91
CA VAL A 25 -21.26 -17.06 6.82
C VAL A 25 -21.72 -18.44 7.28
N GLY A 26 -23.04 -18.63 7.37
CA GLY A 26 -23.63 -19.91 7.73
C GLY A 26 -23.89 -20.88 6.57
N ASP A 27 -23.85 -20.42 5.31
CA ASP A 27 -24.12 -21.29 4.15
C ASP A 27 -22.97 -22.29 3.92
N LYS A 28 -23.28 -23.57 4.15
CA LYS A 28 -22.33 -24.68 4.00
C LYS A 28 -21.78 -24.81 2.57
N ARG A 29 -22.55 -24.46 1.54
CA ARG A 29 -22.12 -24.54 0.14
C ARG A 29 -21.06 -23.48 -0.17
N VAL A 30 -21.27 -22.26 0.32
CA VAL A 30 -20.30 -21.17 0.18
C VAL A 30 -19.01 -21.51 0.93
N LEU A 31 -19.13 -22.02 2.16
CA LEU A 31 -17.97 -22.45 2.94
C LEU A 31 -17.20 -23.60 2.26
N ALA A 32 -17.90 -24.56 1.66
CA ALA A 32 -17.29 -25.64 0.89
C ALA A 32 -16.55 -25.10 -0.35
N LEU A 33 -17.14 -24.13 -1.05
CA LEU A 33 -16.54 -23.50 -2.21
C LEU A 33 -15.27 -22.71 -1.85
N VAL A 34 -15.32 -21.88 -0.80
CA VAL A 34 -14.14 -21.14 -0.31
C VAL A 34 -13.05 -22.13 0.11
N LYS A 35 -13.40 -23.20 0.82
CA LYS A 35 -12.45 -24.26 1.21
C LYS A 35 -11.84 -24.96 -0.01
N ALA A 36 -12.62 -25.18 -1.08
CA ALA A 36 -12.13 -25.75 -2.32
C ALA A 36 -11.14 -24.81 -3.02
N PHE A 37 -11.43 -23.51 -3.08
CA PHE A 37 -10.50 -22.49 -3.61
C PHE A 37 -9.20 -22.38 -2.81
N LEU A 38 -9.26 -22.52 -1.49
CA LEU A 38 -8.07 -22.57 -0.64
C LEU A 38 -7.22 -23.81 -0.92
N LYS A 39 -7.86 -24.97 -1.11
CA LYS A 39 -7.19 -26.24 -1.36
C LYS A 39 -6.71 -26.44 -2.80
N SER A 40 -7.22 -25.68 -3.77
CA SER A 40 -6.95 -25.92 -5.19
C SER A 40 -5.53 -25.55 -5.64
N GLY A 41 -4.68 -25.04 -4.74
CA GLY A 41 -3.24 -24.99 -4.90
C GLY A 41 -2.71 -23.90 -5.85
N ILE A 42 -1.63 -23.25 -5.39
CA ILE A 42 -0.82 -22.28 -6.11
C ILE A 42 -0.15 -22.98 -7.30
N PHE A 43 -0.33 -22.44 -8.51
CA PHE A 43 0.47 -22.85 -9.67
C PHE A 43 1.91 -22.39 -9.46
N GLY A 44 2.78 -23.29 -9.01
CA GLY A 44 4.22 -23.06 -9.07
C GLY A 44 4.68 -22.97 -10.53
N GLU A 45 5.76 -22.22 -10.79
CA GLU A 45 6.43 -22.18 -12.10
C GLU A 45 6.84 -23.58 -12.62
N ASP A 46 6.82 -24.60 -11.75
CA ASP A 46 7.13 -26.01 -12.02
C ASP A 46 5.93 -26.86 -12.51
N ARG A 47 4.72 -26.29 -12.67
CA ARG A 47 3.49 -26.99 -13.11
C ARG A 47 3.10 -28.23 -12.28
N LEU A 48 3.61 -28.36 -11.05
CA LEU A 48 3.31 -29.50 -10.18
C LEU A 48 2.19 -29.14 -9.18
N LEU A 49 1.11 -29.92 -9.19
CA LEU A 49 0.03 -29.85 -8.21
C LEU A 49 0.54 -30.38 -6.85
N ARG A 50 0.95 -29.49 -5.94
CA ARG A 50 1.22 -29.85 -4.56
C ARG A 50 -0.02 -29.63 -3.71
N ALA A 51 -0.45 -30.68 -3.00
CA ALA A 51 -1.48 -30.56 -1.96
C ALA A 51 -1.00 -29.57 -0.90
N THR A 52 -1.68 -28.43 -0.79
CA THR A 52 -1.24 -27.32 0.05
C THR A 52 -2.00 -27.34 1.38
N THR A 53 -1.26 -27.39 2.48
CA THR A 53 -1.75 -27.25 3.86
C THR A 53 -1.86 -25.79 4.30
N ALA A 54 -1.37 -24.84 3.49
CA ALA A 54 -1.44 -23.39 3.68
C ALA A 54 -1.47 -22.66 2.33
N GLY A 55 -2.04 -21.44 2.32
CA GLY A 55 -2.02 -20.49 1.20
C GLY A 55 -3.17 -20.51 0.17
N THR A 56 -3.34 -19.44 -0.62
CA THR A 56 -4.34 -19.31 -1.71
C THR A 56 -3.65 -19.18 -3.06
N PRO A 57 -4.21 -19.69 -4.18
CA PRO A 57 -3.64 -19.50 -5.50
C PRO A 57 -3.43 -18.01 -5.83
N GLN A 58 -2.18 -17.56 -5.97
CA GLN A 58 -1.87 -16.21 -6.42
C GLN A 58 -2.48 -15.98 -7.80
N GLY A 59 -3.35 -14.96 -7.91
CA GLY A 59 -4.10 -14.65 -9.13
C GLY A 59 -5.59 -15.00 -9.08
N SER A 60 -6.09 -15.58 -7.98
CA SER A 60 -7.53 -15.72 -7.79
C SER A 60 -8.16 -14.37 -7.40
N ILE A 61 -9.33 -14.04 -7.96
CA ILE A 61 -10.11 -12.82 -7.60
C ILE A 61 -10.44 -12.79 -6.10
N LEU A 62 -10.46 -13.97 -5.45
CA LEU A 62 -10.80 -14.13 -4.04
C LEU A 62 -9.64 -13.79 -3.10
N SER A 63 -8.39 -13.85 -3.58
CA SER A 63 -7.20 -13.67 -2.75
C SER A 63 -7.19 -12.31 -2.01
N PRO A 64 -7.36 -11.14 -2.68
CA PRO A 64 -7.39 -9.85 -1.96
C PRO A 64 -8.47 -9.77 -0.87
N LEU A 65 -9.63 -10.38 -1.11
CA LEU A 65 -10.71 -10.45 -0.12
C LEU A 65 -10.30 -11.29 1.09
N LEU A 66 -9.72 -12.47 0.86
CA LEU A 66 -9.28 -13.36 1.93
C LEU A 66 -8.13 -12.78 2.75
N SER A 67 -7.22 -12.02 2.14
CA SER A 67 -6.22 -11.24 2.89
C SER A 67 -6.87 -10.22 3.80
N ASN A 68 -7.88 -9.48 3.34
CA ASN A 68 -8.61 -8.55 4.20
C ASN A 68 -9.32 -9.27 5.35
N VAL A 69 -9.89 -10.46 5.10
CA VAL A 69 -10.48 -11.29 6.17
C VAL A 69 -9.40 -11.74 7.16
N ALA A 70 -8.22 -12.14 6.70
CA ALA A 70 -7.12 -12.50 7.59
C ALA A 70 -6.66 -11.30 8.43
N LEU A 71 -6.49 -10.13 7.80
CA LEU A 71 -6.00 -8.91 8.44
C LEU A 71 -7.01 -8.23 9.34
N SER A 72 -8.30 -8.57 9.23
CA SER A 72 -9.32 -8.10 10.18
C SER A 72 -9.01 -8.46 11.64
N VAL A 73 -8.17 -9.49 11.89
CA VAL A 73 -7.68 -9.78 13.25
C VAL A 73 -6.87 -8.63 13.85
N LEU A 74 -6.06 -7.97 13.02
CA LEU A 74 -5.26 -6.82 13.45
C LEU A 74 -6.14 -5.61 13.70
N ASP A 75 -7.09 -5.34 12.80
CA ASP A 75 -8.07 -4.26 12.98
C ASP A 75 -8.88 -4.45 14.27
N GLU A 76 -9.38 -5.65 14.53
CA GLU A 76 -10.15 -5.97 15.74
C GLU A 76 -9.31 -5.84 17.01
N HIS A 77 -8.08 -6.37 17.00
CA HIS A 77 -7.16 -6.31 18.13
C HIS A 77 -6.84 -4.86 18.48
N ILE A 78 -6.40 -4.08 17.49
CA ILE A 78 -6.03 -2.66 17.66
C ILE A 78 -7.26 -1.82 18.01
N ALA A 79 -8.44 -2.12 17.45
CA ALA A 79 -9.67 -1.41 17.82
C ALA A 79 -10.00 -1.55 19.32
N ARG A 80 -9.81 -2.76 19.88
CA ARG A 80 -10.13 -3.08 21.28
C ARG A 80 -9.03 -2.67 22.26
N SER A 81 -7.78 -2.59 21.81
CA SER A 81 -6.67 -2.21 22.69
C SER A 81 -6.82 -0.78 23.23
N PRO A 82 -6.46 -0.52 24.50
CA PRO A 82 -6.56 0.81 25.09
C PRO A 82 -5.77 1.86 24.32
N GLY A 83 -6.42 2.96 23.90
CA GLY A 83 -5.82 3.99 23.05
C GLY A 83 -6.05 3.79 21.55
N GLY A 84 -6.71 2.69 21.18
CA GLY A 84 -7.11 2.39 19.81
C GLY A 84 -8.35 3.15 19.33
N PRO A 85 -8.80 2.87 18.10
CA PRO A 85 -9.97 3.49 17.50
C PRO A 85 -11.23 3.50 18.39
N ALA A 86 -11.56 2.41 19.08
CA ALA A 86 -12.78 2.33 19.91
C ALA A 86 -12.69 3.12 21.23
N THR A 87 -11.49 3.60 21.62
CA THR A 87 -11.33 4.42 22.82
C THR A 87 -11.92 5.82 22.59
N SER A 88 -12.70 6.31 23.57
CA SER A 88 -13.34 7.64 23.52
C SER A 88 -12.30 8.77 23.47
N GLN A 89 -12.70 9.94 22.96
CA GLN A 89 -11.79 11.09 22.84
C GLN A 89 -11.33 11.61 24.22
N ALA A 90 -12.22 11.56 25.22
CA ALA A 90 -11.89 11.93 26.60
C ALA A 90 -10.81 11.00 27.18
N GLU A 91 -10.96 9.69 26.97
CA GLU A 91 -9.99 8.69 27.45
C GLU A 91 -8.66 8.80 26.70
N LYS A 92 -8.68 8.99 25.38
CA LYS A 92 -7.45 9.28 24.60
C LYS A 92 -6.69 10.48 25.14
N THR A 93 -7.38 11.51 25.59
CA THR A 93 -6.79 12.73 26.16
C THR A 93 -6.22 12.47 27.57
N LYS A 94 -6.94 11.69 28.39
CA LYS A 94 -6.45 11.24 29.70
C LYS A 94 -5.16 10.42 29.55
N ARG A 95 -5.15 9.44 28.65
CA ARG A 95 -3.97 8.60 28.36
C ARG A 95 -2.74 9.41 28.00
N LEU A 96 -2.88 10.43 27.15
CA LEU A 96 -1.77 11.31 26.77
C LEU A 96 -1.20 12.08 27.96
N ARG A 97 -2.01 12.47 28.94
CA ARG A 97 -1.54 13.13 30.18
C ARG A 97 -0.73 12.18 31.07
N HIS A 98 -0.97 10.88 30.95
CA HIS A 98 -0.21 9.84 31.64
C HIS A 98 0.89 9.23 30.76
N SER A 99 1.28 9.91 29.67
CA SER A 99 2.31 9.43 28.73
C SER A 99 2.02 8.06 28.11
N LEU A 100 0.75 7.67 28.02
CA LEU A 100 0.34 6.41 27.39
C LEU A 100 0.05 6.61 25.90
N PRO A 101 0.42 5.65 25.04
CA PRO A 101 0.26 5.79 23.60
C PRO A 101 -1.20 5.67 23.17
N ASN A 102 -1.51 6.36 22.07
CA ASN A 102 -2.71 6.12 21.28
C ASN A 102 -2.30 5.71 19.87
N PHE A 103 -3.14 4.92 19.21
CA PHE A 103 -2.77 4.31 17.93
C PHE A 103 -3.96 4.19 16.98
N LYS A 104 -3.64 4.14 15.69
CA LYS A 104 -4.61 3.98 14.60
C LYS A 104 -3.99 3.15 13.49
N LEU A 105 -4.65 2.04 13.16
CA LEU A 105 -4.31 1.21 12.01
C LEU A 105 -4.96 1.79 10.74
N VAL A 106 -4.21 1.76 9.65
CA VAL A 106 -4.68 2.02 8.29
C VAL A 106 -4.27 0.84 7.44
N CYS A 107 -5.24 0.11 6.90
CA CYS A 107 -5.03 -1.03 6.01
C CYS A 107 -5.46 -0.70 4.59
N TYR A 108 -4.69 -1.16 3.61
CA TYR A 108 -5.03 -1.14 2.20
C TYR A 108 -4.58 -2.46 1.56
N ALA A 109 -5.52 -3.39 1.39
CA ALA A 109 -5.20 -4.77 1.04
C ALA A 109 -4.16 -5.36 2.02
N ASP A 110 -3.01 -5.79 1.51
CA ASP A 110 -1.88 -6.33 2.25
C ASP A 110 -0.95 -5.27 2.86
N ASP A 111 -0.96 -4.04 2.33
CA ASP A 111 -0.19 -2.91 2.85
C ASP A 111 -0.89 -2.29 4.06
N TRP A 112 -0.20 -2.16 5.19
CA TRP A 112 -0.75 -1.50 6.36
C TRP A 112 0.25 -0.58 7.06
N CYS A 113 -0.29 0.42 7.76
CA CYS A 113 0.48 1.37 8.55
C CYS A 113 -0.20 1.59 9.90
N LEU A 114 0.54 1.35 10.97
CA LEU A 114 0.15 1.70 12.33
C LEU A 114 0.74 3.07 12.69
N VAL A 115 -0.15 4.04 12.87
CA VAL A 115 0.20 5.38 13.36
C VAL A 115 0.13 5.36 14.88
N ILE A 116 1.24 5.71 15.54
CA ILE A 116 1.35 5.70 16.99
C ILE A 116 1.69 7.12 17.44
N LYS A 117 0.86 7.66 18.33
CA LYS A 117 1.14 8.87 19.09
C LYS A 117 1.73 8.44 20.43
N GLY A 118 3.04 8.27 20.46
CA GLY A 118 3.80 7.76 21.60
C GLY A 118 5.29 7.83 21.31
N THR A 119 6.05 7.05 22.07
CA THR A 119 7.50 6.93 21.93
C THR A 119 7.88 5.88 20.88
N ARG A 120 9.17 5.82 20.54
CA ARG A 120 9.72 4.75 19.70
C ARG A 120 9.62 3.38 20.37
N SER A 121 9.81 3.32 21.69
CA SER A 121 9.66 2.08 22.47
C SER A 121 8.24 1.53 22.38
N ASP A 122 7.22 2.41 22.41
CA ASP A 122 5.83 1.98 22.19
C ASP A 122 5.65 1.34 20.81
N ALA A 123 6.30 1.88 19.77
CA ALA A 123 6.25 1.32 18.42
C ALA A 123 6.94 -0.05 18.32
N GLU A 124 8.06 -0.24 19.02
CA GLU A 124 8.77 -1.51 19.08
C GLU A 124 7.96 -2.57 19.84
N ALA A 125 7.32 -2.19 20.96
CA ALA A 125 6.41 -3.07 21.69
C ALA A 125 5.21 -3.50 20.81
N TRP A 126 4.61 -2.56 20.09
CA TRP A 126 3.51 -2.84 19.16
C TRP A 126 3.92 -3.74 17.99
N ARG A 127 5.20 -3.70 17.57
CA ARG A 127 5.70 -4.62 16.55
C ARG A 127 5.66 -6.07 17.02
N GLU A 128 6.10 -6.33 18.25
CA GLU A 128 6.06 -7.67 18.85
C GLU A 128 4.61 -8.13 19.07
N GLU A 129 3.75 -7.23 19.55
CA GLU A 129 2.32 -7.52 19.73
C GLU A 129 1.62 -7.87 18.41
N ILE A 130 1.87 -7.10 17.33
CA ILE A 130 1.35 -7.39 15.99
C ILE A 130 1.88 -8.73 15.47
N SER A 131 3.16 -9.04 15.69
CA SER A 131 3.74 -10.34 15.32
C SER A 131 2.99 -11.49 15.99
N ASN A 132 2.70 -11.37 17.28
CA ASN A 132 1.94 -12.37 18.03
C ASN A 132 0.52 -12.52 17.49
N VAL A 133 -0.17 -11.41 17.21
CA VAL A 133 -1.54 -11.45 16.66
C VAL A 133 -1.56 -12.07 15.27
N LEU A 134 -0.62 -11.71 14.39
CA LEU A 134 -0.51 -12.28 13.04
C LEU A 134 -0.24 -13.79 13.08
N SER A 135 0.55 -14.26 14.06
CA SER A 135 0.88 -15.68 14.20
C SER A 135 -0.37 -16.56 14.40
N THR A 136 -1.45 -16.02 14.98
CA THR A 136 -2.74 -16.74 15.14
C THR A 136 -3.39 -17.08 13.80
N MET A 137 -3.08 -16.31 12.77
CA MET A 137 -3.53 -16.51 11.39
C MET A 137 -2.50 -17.29 10.55
N GLY A 138 -1.38 -17.73 11.14
CA GLY A 138 -0.25 -18.35 10.43
C GLY A 138 0.64 -17.34 9.71
N LEU A 139 0.40 -16.04 9.87
CA LEU A 139 1.12 -14.98 9.18
C LEU A 139 2.39 -14.57 9.93
N ARG A 140 3.42 -14.17 9.18
CA ARG A 140 4.68 -13.65 9.73
C ARG A 140 4.95 -12.23 9.22
N LEU A 141 5.34 -11.37 10.16
CA LEU A 141 5.79 -10.02 9.87
C LEU A 141 7.16 -10.07 9.18
N SER A 142 7.35 -9.32 8.09
CA SER A 142 8.67 -9.15 7.50
C SER A 142 9.48 -8.13 8.33
N THR A 143 10.37 -8.62 9.18
CA THR A 143 11.23 -7.76 10.03
C THR A 143 12.10 -6.82 9.21
N GLU A 144 12.61 -7.28 8.07
CA GLU A 144 13.47 -6.49 7.16
C GLU A 144 12.72 -5.34 6.47
N LYS A 145 11.43 -5.54 6.17
CA LYS A 145 10.61 -4.54 5.48
C LYS A 145 9.79 -3.66 6.43
N THR A 146 9.64 -4.07 7.69
CA THR A 146 8.89 -3.30 8.67
C THR A 146 9.73 -2.13 9.17
N LEU A 147 9.26 -0.92 8.91
CA LEU A 147 9.98 0.32 9.23
C LEU A 147 9.27 1.10 10.32
N ILE A 148 10.02 1.48 11.36
CA ILE A 148 9.59 2.44 12.38
C ILE A 148 10.23 3.78 12.06
N THR A 149 9.44 4.67 11.48
CA THR A 149 9.85 5.99 11.00
C THR A 149 9.11 7.09 11.75
N HIS A 150 9.81 8.17 12.07
CA HIS A 150 9.17 9.34 12.67
C HIS A 150 8.47 10.19 11.61
N ILE A 151 7.32 10.79 11.95
CA ILE A 151 6.52 11.56 10.97
C ILE A 151 7.26 12.79 10.41
N ASP A 152 8.27 13.29 11.13
CA ASP A 152 9.11 14.41 10.66
C ASP A 152 10.14 13.97 9.63
N GLU A 153 10.55 12.70 9.61
CA GLU A 153 11.40 12.14 8.56
C GLU A 153 10.59 11.87 7.29
N GLY A 154 9.35 11.41 7.48
CA GLY A 154 8.37 11.13 6.44
C GLY A 154 8.28 9.65 6.08
N ILE A 155 7.07 9.24 5.73
CA ILE A 155 6.61 7.86 5.55
C ILE A 155 6.19 7.68 4.09
N ASP A 156 6.55 6.56 3.47
CA ASP A 156 6.12 6.24 2.09
C ASP A 156 4.99 5.20 2.15
N PHE A 157 3.75 5.60 1.84
CA PHE A 157 2.59 4.71 1.89
C PHE A 157 1.70 4.90 0.66
N LEU A 158 1.38 3.82 -0.05
CA LEU A 158 0.53 3.83 -1.27
C LEU A 158 0.99 4.84 -2.34
N GLY A 159 2.30 5.01 -2.48
CA GLY A 159 2.90 5.96 -3.42
C GLY A 159 2.86 7.42 -2.97
N TRP A 160 2.38 7.71 -1.76
CA TRP A 160 2.45 9.01 -1.10
C TRP A 160 3.63 9.08 -0.14
N ARG A 161 4.30 10.22 -0.11
CA ARG A 161 5.18 10.63 0.98
C ARG A 161 4.35 11.47 1.95
N ILE A 162 4.21 11.00 3.18
CA ILE A 162 3.46 11.65 4.26
C ILE A 162 4.47 12.18 5.27
N GLN A 163 4.54 13.49 5.43
CA GLN A 163 5.52 14.12 6.31
C GLN A 163 4.95 15.32 7.04
N ARG A 164 5.32 15.48 8.32
CA ARG A 164 4.97 16.67 9.09
C ARG A 164 5.98 17.78 8.80
N HIS A 165 5.46 18.95 8.45
CA HIS A 165 6.26 20.15 8.28
C HIS A 165 5.70 21.29 9.11
N ARG A 166 6.57 22.20 9.54
CA ARG A 166 6.17 23.48 10.09
C ARG A 166 5.66 24.38 8.97
N LYS A 167 4.46 24.94 9.12
CA LYS A 167 3.94 25.93 8.16
C LYS A 167 4.80 27.19 8.24
N LYS A 168 5.35 27.60 7.09
CA LYS A 168 6.21 28.79 6.95
C LYS A 168 5.54 30.01 7.58
N GLY A 169 6.30 30.76 8.38
CA GLY A 169 5.80 31.95 9.09
C GLY A 169 4.96 31.66 10.34
N THR A 170 4.82 30.39 10.77
CA THR A 170 4.06 30.03 11.98
C THR A 170 4.81 28.99 12.83
N SER A 171 4.38 28.81 14.08
CA SER A 171 4.79 27.69 14.95
C SER A 171 3.96 26.42 14.74
N ARG A 172 2.96 26.46 13.85
CA ARG A 172 2.04 25.34 13.61
C ARG A 172 2.68 24.30 12.70
N HIS A 173 2.45 23.04 13.04
CA HIS A 173 2.88 21.90 12.25
C HIS A 173 1.68 21.24 11.59
N TYR A 174 1.82 20.87 10.32
CA TYR A 174 0.80 20.18 9.53
C TYR A 174 1.41 18.96 8.87
N VAL A 175 0.60 17.93 8.67
CA VAL A 175 0.97 16.75 7.90
C VAL A 175 0.64 17.03 6.43
N TYR A 176 1.65 16.90 5.58
CA TYR A 176 1.54 17.07 4.14
C TYR A 176 1.71 15.71 3.48
N SER A 177 0.85 15.45 2.48
CA SER A 177 0.95 14.26 1.63
C SER A 177 1.26 14.70 0.21
N TYR A 178 2.37 14.23 -0.34
CA TYR A 178 2.81 14.55 -1.70
C TYR A 178 3.25 13.26 -2.42
N PRO A 179 3.34 13.23 -3.75
CA PRO A 179 3.71 12.01 -4.47
C PRO A 179 5.13 11.56 -4.09
N ALA A 180 5.30 10.29 -3.73
CA ALA A 180 6.60 9.74 -3.38
C ALA A 180 7.55 9.76 -4.58
N LYS A 181 8.85 9.96 -4.33
CA LYS A 181 9.89 9.99 -5.39
C LYS A 181 9.89 8.70 -6.22
N LYS A 182 9.62 7.54 -5.58
CA LYS A 182 9.51 6.24 -6.26
C LYS A 182 8.35 6.23 -7.26
N SER A 183 7.17 6.74 -6.87
CA SER A 183 6.00 6.86 -7.74
C SER A 183 6.25 7.81 -8.92
N LEU A 184 6.88 8.96 -8.66
CA LEU A 184 7.25 9.91 -9.72
C LEU A 184 8.22 9.27 -10.73
N LYS A 185 9.26 8.59 -10.25
CA LYS A 185 10.21 7.87 -11.12
C LYS A 185 9.52 6.81 -11.97
N ALA A 186 8.55 6.08 -11.41
CA ALA A 186 7.80 5.06 -12.13
C ALA A 186 6.98 5.65 -13.29
N VAL A 187 6.27 6.77 -13.09
CA VAL A 187 5.53 7.41 -14.19
C VAL A 187 6.48 8.02 -15.23
N MET A 188 7.60 8.62 -14.81
CA MET A 188 8.63 9.13 -15.73
C MET A 188 9.22 8.00 -16.59
N ALA A 189 9.48 6.83 -15.99
CA ALA A 189 9.93 5.65 -16.72
C ALA A 189 8.88 5.20 -17.74
N LYS A 190 7.59 5.15 -17.36
CA LYS A 190 6.50 4.80 -18.28
C LYS A 190 6.38 5.79 -19.44
N VAL A 191 6.47 7.09 -19.18
CA VAL A 191 6.53 8.15 -20.22
C VAL A 191 7.68 7.89 -21.19
N LYS A 192 8.88 7.60 -20.66
CA LYS A 192 10.07 7.31 -21.45
C LYS A 192 9.89 6.04 -22.30
N THR A 193 9.29 4.99 -21.75
CA THR A 193 8.98 3.74 -22.47
C THR A 193 8.02 3.98 -23.62
N VAL A 194 6.90 4.69 -23.39
CA VAL A 194 5.95 5.05 -24.46
C VAL A 194 6.65 5.84 -25.58
N CYS A 195 7.51 6.80 -25.23
CA CYS A 195 8.27 7.57 -26.23
C CYS A 195 9.39 6.76 -26.92
N ARG A 196 9.73 5.56 -26.44
CA ARG A 196 10.69 4.65 -27.10
C ARG A 196 9.97 3.68 -28.03
N GLU A 197 8.83 3.16 -27.61
CA GLU A 197 8.02 2.18 -28.35
C GLU A 197 7.29 2.81 -29.54
N VAL A 198 6.87 4.07 -29.46
CA VAL A 198 6.27 4.76 -30.60
C VAL A 198 7.38 5.14 -31.58
N GLU A 199 7.40 4.45 -32.72
CA GLU A 199 8.32 4.73 -33.82
C GLU A 199 8.14 6.15 -34.38
N VAL A 200 9.24 6.72 -34.87
CA VAL A 200 9.26 8.11 -35.37
C VAL A 200 8.51 8.30 -36.70
N ASN A 201 8.22 7.23 -37.43
CA ASN A 201 7.39 7.26 -38.63
C ASN A 201 5.91 7.54 -38.29
N GLN A 202 5.47 7.28 -37.07
CA GLN A 202 4.10 7.50 -36.63
C GLN A 202 3.80 8.99 -36.47
N PRO A 203 2.56 9.44 -36.71
CA PRO A 203 2.16 10.80 -36.42
C PRO A 203 2.12 11.07 -34.90
N ILE A 204 2.28 12.35 -34.53
CA ILE A 204 2.41 12.77 -33.12
C ILE A 204 1.15 12.45 -32.31
N ASP A 205 -0.02 12.42 -32.95
CA ASP A 205 -1.28 12.09 -32.31
C ASP A 205 -1.26 10.66 -31.76
N VAL A 206 -0.61 9.70 -32.43
CA VAL A 206 -0.43 8.33 -31.93
C VAL A 206 0.36 8.33 -30.62
N LEU A 207 1.44 9.12 -30.55
CA LEU A 207 2.22 9.29 -29.31
C LEU A 207 1.35 9.89 -28.19
N LEU A 208 0.62 10.96 -28.49
CA LEU A 208 -0.21 11.67 -27.51
C LEU A 208 -1.38 10.81 -27.02
N ARG A 209 -2.02 10.01 -27.88
CA ARG A 209 -3.08 9.08 -27.51
C ARG A 209 -2.60 8.03 -26.50
N ARG A 210 -1.35 7.58 -26.60
CA ARG A 210 -0.74 6.63 -25.64
C ARG A 210 -0.28 7.33 -24.36
N LEU A 211 0.27 8.54 -24.47
CA LEU A 211 0.88 9.26 -23.35
C LEU A 211 -0.17 9.91 -22.42
N ASN A 212 -1.21 10.51 -23.00
CA ASN A 212 -2.21 11.28 -22.26
C ASN A 212 -2.91 10.46 -21.16
N PRO A 213 -3.39 9.22 -21.40
CA PRO A 213 -4.00 8.41 -20.34
C PRO A 213 -3.07 8.11 -19.17
N VAL A 214 -1.77 7.90 -19.44
CA VAL A 214 -0.76 7.63 -18.41
C VAL A 214 -0.60 8.83 -17.48
N VAL A 215 -0.36 10.02 -18.05
CA VAL A 215 -0.18 11.24 -17.27
C VAL A 215 -1.48 11.64 -16.58
N ARG A 216 -2.62 11.54 -17.29
CA ARG A 216 -3.94 11.87 -16.73
C ARG A 216 -4.30 10.98 -15.55
N GLY A 217 -4.12 9.66 -15.66
CA GLY A 217 -4.40 8.73 -14.58
C GLY A 217 -3.52 9.00 -13.35
N TRP A 218 -2.23 9.24 -13.57
CA TRP A 218 -1.30 9.55 -12.48
C TRP A 218 -1.64 10.88 -11.79
N CYS A 219 -1.94 11.93 -12.56
CA CYS A 219 -2.37 13.22 -12.00
C CYS A 219 -3.73 13.11 -11.28
N ALA A 220 -4.66 12.30 -11.77
CA ALA A 220 -5.95 12.08 -11.12
C ALA A 220 -5.78 11.41 -9.74
N TYR A 221 -4.91 10.38 -9.66
CA TYR A 221 -4.60 9.70 -8.40
C TYR A 221 -3.96 10.64 -7.37
N PHE A 222 -2.98 11.46 -7.79
CA PHE A 222 -2.26 12.36 -6.89
C PHE A 222 -2.92 13.74 -6.70
N ARG A 223 -4.05 14.02 -7.35
CA ARG A 223 -4.78 15.30 -7.25
C ARG A 223 -5.17 15.70 -5.83
N PRO A 224 -5.60 14.79 -4.92
CA PRO A 224 -6.08 15.17 -3.60
C PRO A 224 -5.00 15.72 -2.65
N GLY A 225 -3.71 15.51 -2.94
CA GLY A 225 -2.61 15.93 -2.06
C GLY A 225 -1.87 17.17 -2.55
N VAL A 226 -0.75 17.47 -1.90
CA VAL A 226 0.10 18.63 -2.20
C VAL A 226 1.05 18.28 -3.35
N SER A 227 0.49 18.27 -4.55
CA SER A 227 1.14 17.72 -5.75
C SER A 227 1.55 18.76 -6.80
N SER A 228 1.25 20.04 -6.59
CA SER A 228 1.44 21.11 -7.60
C SER A 228 2.88 21.22 -8.12
N VAL A 229 3.86 21.24 -7.21
CA VAL A 229 5.29 21.29 -7.57
C VAL A 229 5.70 20.04 -8.33
N THR A 230 5.25 18.87 -7.88
CA THR A 230 5.54 17.60 -8.54
C THR A 230 4.91 17.52 -9.93
N PHE A 231 3.70 18.07 -10.11
CA PHE A 231 3.01 18.14 -11.39
C PHE A 231 3.71 19.09 -12.37
N ALA A 232 4.19 20.24 -11.89
CA ALA A 232 4.99 21.16 -12.71
C ALA A 232 6.29 20.48 -13.19
N TYR A 233 6.98 19.77 -12.30
CA TYR A 233 8.16 18.99 -12.65
C TYR A 233 7.87 17.90 -13.69
N LEU A 234 6.81 17.11 -13.47
CA LEU A 234 6.39 16.06 -14.41
C LEU A 234 6.01 16.65 -15.77
N SER A 235 5.29 17.78 -15.81
CA SER A 235 4.93 18.48 -17.04
C SER A 235 6.16 18.88 -17.84
N HIS A 236 7.15 19.50 -17.19
CA HIS A 236 8.42 19.86 -17.82
C HIS A 236 9.14 18.62 -18.37
N TYR A 237 9.24 17.55 -17.57
CA TYR A 237 9.86 16.30 -18.01
C TYR A 237 9.17 15.67 -19.22
N VAL A 238 7.84 15.62 -19.21
CA VAL A 238 7.03 15.10 -20.32
C VAL A 238 7.27 15.93 -21.57
N PHE A 239 7.21 17.27 -21.46
CA PHE A 239 7.49 18.18 -22.57
C PHE A 239 8.88 17.94 -23.18
N THR A 240 9.93 17.90 -22.36
CA THR A 240 11.30 17.63 -22.85
C THR A 240 11.42 16.27 -23.52
N THR A 241 10.73 15.25 -23.00
CA THR A 241 10.78 13.89 -23.55
C THR A 241 10.07 13.80 -24.91
N VAL A 242 8.89 14.42 -25.04
CA VAL A 242 8.17 14.52 -26.31
C VAL A 242 8.97 15.36 -27.32
N TRP A 243 9.55 16.48 -26.89
CA TRP A 243 10.40 17.31 -27.73
C TRP A 243 11.58 16.53 -28.31
N ARG A 244 12.27 15.71 -27.48
CA ARG A 244 13.33 14.82 -27.95
C ARG A 244 12.83 13.79 -28.96
N TRP A 245 11.61 13.29 -28.80
CA TRP A 245 11.00 12.39 -29.80
C TRP A 245 10.76 13.11 -31.13
N ILE A 246 10.19 14.33 -31.10
CA ILE A 246 9.95 15.16 -32.30
C ILE A 246 11.26 15.46 -33.02
N ARG A 247 12.32 15.86 -32.29
CA ARG A 247 13.65 16.09 -32.89
C ARG A 247 14.24 14.82 -33.53
N ARG A 248 13.98 13.64 -32.98
CA ARG A 248 14.39 12.37 -33.60
C ARG A 248 13.60 12.06 -34.87
N LYS A 249 12.33 12.46 -34.93
CA LYS A 249 11.49 12.34 -36.12
C LYS A 249 11.94 13.28 -37.24
N HIS A 250 12.21 14.54 -36.92
CA HIS A 250 12.58 15.58 -37.88
C HIS A 250 14.08 15.86 -37.85
N ARG A 251 14.93 14.83 -38.05
CA ARG A 251 16.39 14.97 -38.00
C ARG A 251 16.99 15.94 -39.02
N ARG A 252 16.25 16.27 -40.09
CA ARG A 252 16.71 17.10 -41.22
C ARG A 252 15.97 18.43 -41.38
N SER A 253 15.03 18.74 -40.50
CA SER A 253 14.40 20.06 -40.46
C SER A 253 15.15 20.92 -39.45
N THR A 254 16.10 21.68 -39.94
CA THR A 254 16.69 22.84 -39.25
C THR A 254 15.69 23.99 -39.21
#